data_AF-A0A348RZ43-F1
#
_entry.id   AF-A0A348RZ43-F1
#
_cell.length_a   1.000
_cell.length_b   1.000
_cell.length_c   1.000
_cell.angle_alpha   90.00
_cell.angle_beta   90.00
_cell.angle_gamma   90.00
#
_symmetry.space_group_name_H-M   'P 1'
#
loop_
_entity.id
_entity.type
_entity.pdbx_description
1 polymer ?
#
loop_
_entity_poly.entity_id
_entity_poly.type
_entity_poly.pdbx_seq_one_letter_code
_entity_poly.pdbx_strand_id
1 'polypeptide(L)'
;MSQKTEKHEFQAEIQQLLDIVIHSLYTDKEIFVRELISNASDACEKLRFHQTSGKSIHEPDVELKISIATDDNANTITITDTGIGMTRDELVENLGTIAHSGSKAFLKQIAEGKDKPDANLIGQFGVGFYSAFMVAEEVKVYTRSFASDKPGHTWISQGAGTYEIEETPDCPRGTRIFIKLKEDDKDFAQKTRVESIIKQYSNFVTFPIELNGEVVNKVSAIWTRSKSEVKEEEYKEFYHYIGHDHEDPLTRLHFSADAPLAIQSLVYVPAKNMENLGISRSESEVHLYCRKVLIQSKAEGLFPEWLRFLKGVVDSEDLPLNISRETMQDSALMQKLNKVLTTRFLKHLDELSRKDSESFYKIYDQYHKFLKEGVATDFTHRDNLAKLLRFESSTQDKDTRTSLKEYIERMPEGQNEIYFLLASGRDAAEQSPYLEVFKAKKYEVLFLYDPIDEVVMDHLGQFEEKSLTSAEKADLKIED
;
A
#
# COMPACT_ATOMS: atom_id res chain seq x y z
N MET A 1 -36.00 -22.98 25.52
CA MET A 1 -36.76 -22.57 24.33
C MET A 1 -35.90 -22.92 23.13
N SER A 2 -36.45 -23.53 22.07
CA SER A 2 -35.67 -23.83 20.86
C SER A 2 -35.22 -22.49 20.26
N GLN A 3 -33.91 -22.23 20.21
CA GLN A 3 -33.39 -21.12 19.41
C GLN A 3 -33.80 -21.34 17.95
N LYS A 4 -34.22 -20.28 17.27
CA LYS A 4 -34.71 -20.33 15.91
C LYS A 4 -33.51 -20.32 14.96
N THR A 5 -33.12 -21.49 14.46
CA THR A 5 -32.07 -21.63 13.44
C THR A 5 -32.63 -21.26 12.07
N GLU A 6 -31.97 -20.35 11.37
CA GLU A 6 -32.31 -19.92 10.02
C GLU A 6 -31.29 -20.49 9.03
N LYS A 7 -31.75 -21.19 7.99
CA LYS A 7 -30.89 -21.71 6.93
C LYS A 7 -30.95 -20.81 5.71
N HIS A 8 -29.78 -20.50 5.17
CA HIS A 8 -29.58 -19.61 4.03
C HIS A 8 -28.70 -20.28 2.97
N GLU A 9 -28.87 -19.88 1.71
CA GLU A 9 -27.97 -20.25 0.61
C GLU A 9 -27.04 -19.09 0.29
N PHE A 10 -25.79 -19.40 -0.06
CA PHE A 10 -24.88 -18.41 -0.62
C PHE A 10 -25.38 -17.94 -1.98
N GLN A 11 -25.15 -16.67 -2.29
CA GLN A 11 -25.32 -16.19 -3.66
C GLN A 11 -24.34 -16.92 -4.60
N ALA A 12 -24.71 -17.07 -5.87
CA ALA A 12 -23.93 -17.82 -6.87
C ALA A 12 -22.49 -17.31 -6.98
N GLU A 13 -22.30 -16.00 -6.85
CA GLU A 13 -20.99 -15.37 -6.90
C GLU A 13 -20.11 -15.73 -5.70
N ILE A 14 -20.69 -15.94 -4.50
CA ILE A 14 -19.95 -16.43 -3.33
C ILE A 14 -19.54 -17.89 -3.52
N GLN A 15 -20.40 -18.72 -4.11
CA GLN A 15 -20.06 -20.11 -4.41
C GLN A 15 -18.87 -20.17 -5.38
N GLN A 16 -18.89 -19.35 -6.45
CA GLN A 16 -17.77 -19.23 -7.37
C GLN A 16 -16.50 -18.76 -6.66
N LEU A 17 -16.62 -17.78 -5.74
CA LEU A 17 -15.49 -17.26 -4.98
C LEU A 17 -14.88 -18.32 -4.06
N LEU A 18 -15.71 -19.05 -3.33
CA LEU A 18 -15.30 -20.19 -2.49
C LEU A 18 -14.56 -21.23 -3.32
N ASP A 19 -15.11 -21.62 -4.47
CA ASP A 19 -14.48 -22.61 -5.35
C ASP A 19 -13.10 -22.16 -5.83
N ILE A 20 -12.94 -20.88 -6.20
CA ILE A 20 -11.66 -20.32 -6.63
C ILE A 20 -10.67 -20.24 -5.47
N VAL A 21 -11.09 -19.75 -4.29
CA VAL A 21 -10.23 -19.66 -3.10
C VAL A 21 -9.75 -21.04 -2.66
N ILE A 22 -10.63 -22.05 -2.70
CA ILE A 22 -10.30 -23.41 -2.29
C ILE A 22 -9.37 -24.10 -3.29
N HIS A 23 -9.55 -23.90 -4.61
CA HIS A 23 -8.90 -24.74 -5.63
C HIS A 23 -7.85 -24.05 -6.50
N SER A 24 -7.82 -22.71 -6.59
CA SER A 24 -7.07 -22.01 -7.66
C SER A 24 -6.01 -21.02 -7.17
N LEU A 25 -6.12 -20.51 -5.94
CA LEU A 25 -5.39 -19.31 -5.52
C LEU A 25 -4.17 -19.55 -4.62
N TYR A 26 -4.11 -20.67 -3.89
CA TYR A 26 -3.10 -20.82 -2.84
C TYR A 26 -2.29 -22.11 -2.94
N THR A 27 -1.00 -21.96 -3.19
CA THR A 27 0.01 -22.96 -2.83
C THR A 27 0.35 -22.94 -1.35
N ASP A 28 0.13 -21.80 -0.66
CA ASP A 28 0.40 -21.63 0.75
C ASP A 28 -0.89 -21.38 1.55
N LYS A 29 -1.26 -22.37 2.36
CA LYS A 29 -2.48 -22.33 3.16
C LYS A 29 -2.35 -21.43 4.38
N GLU A 30 -1.14 -21.06 4.83
CA GLU A 30 -0.95 -20.31 6.08
C GLU A 30 -1.54 -18.91 6.10
N ILE A 31 -1.87 -18.40 4.91
CA ILE A 31 -2.44 -17.08 4.67
C ILE A 31 -3.74 -16.82 5.43
N PHE A 32 -4.54 -17.85 5.75
CA PHE A 32 -5.83 -17.63 6.42
C PHE A 32 -5.64 -17.00 7.80
N VAL A 33 -4.55 -17.34 8.49
CA VAL A 33 -4.20 -16.73 9.78
C VAL A 33 -3.94 -15.23 9.61
N ARG A 34 -3.17 -14.84 8.58
CA ARG A 34 -2.90 -13.43 8.25
C ARG A 34 -4.19 -12.66 8.00
N GLU A 35 -5.06 -13.20 7.14
CA GLU A 35 -6.31 -12.53 6.76
C GLU A 35 -7.26 -12.36 7.95
N LEU A 36 -7.42 -13.40 8.78
CA LEU A 36 -8.30 -13.33 9.94
C LEU A 36 -7.75 -12.41 11.04
N ILE A 37 -6.44 -12.37 11.25
CA ILE A 37 -5.82 -11.38 12.16
C ILE A 37 -5.99 -9.95 11.62
N SER A 38 -5.86 -9.74 10.31
CA SER A 38 -6.10 -8.43 9.70
C SER A 38 -7.54 -7.95 9.94
N ASN A 39 -8.52 -8.83 9.70
CA ASN A 39 -9.94 -8.53 9.98
C ASN A 39 -10.19 -8.21 11.46
N ALA A 40 -9.58 -8.97 12.37
CA ALA A 40 -9.65 -8.74 13.81
C ALA A 40 -9.05 -7.39 14.22
N SER A 41 -7.91 -7.01 13.63
CA SER A 41 -7.27 -5.71 13.86
C SER A 41 -8.16 -4.56 13.37
N ASP A 42 -8.73 -4.69 12.17
CA ASP A 42 -9.65 -3.69 11.62
C ASP A 42 -10.92 -3.53 12.48
N ALA A 43 -11.45 -4.64 13.00
CA ALA A 43 -12.59 -4.63 13.92
C ALA A 43 -12.26 -3.90 15.23
N CYS A 44 -11.07 -4.12 15.79
CA CYS A 44 -10.59 -3.40 16.97
C CYS A 44 -10.37 -1.91 16.68
N GLU A 45 -9.84 -1.56 15.51
CA GLU A 45 -9.64 -0.17 15.10
C GLU A 45 -10.96 0.60 14.96
N LYS A 46 -11.94 -0.01 14.28
CA LYS A 46 -13.29 0.55 14.15
C LYS A 46 -13.93 0.80 15.51
N LEU A 47 -13.76 -0.12 16.45
CA LEU A 47 -14.26 0.06 17.81
C LEU A 47 -13.51 1.18 18.56
N ARG A 48 -12.18 1.23 18.45
CA ARG A 48 -11.34 2.30 19.04
C ARG A 48 -11.79 3.68 18.58
N PHE A 49 -12.11 3.82 17.29
CA PHE A 49 -12.67 5.07 16.73
C PHE A 49 -14.05 5.42 17.33
N HIS A 50 -14.89 4.42 17.60
CA HIS A 50 -16.17 4.65 18.29
C HIS A 50 -16.00 5.03 19.77
N GLN A 51 -14.99 4.49 20.45
CA GLN A 51 -14.63 4.87 21.82
C GLN A 51 -14.22 6.35 21.88
N THR A 52 -13.37 6.80 20.96
CA THR A 52 -12.88 8.19 20.95
C THR A 52 -13.93 9.20 20.50
N SER A 53 -14.91 8.79 19.70
CA SER A 53 -16.04 9.65 19.28
C SER A 53 -17.18 9.74 20.30
N GLY A 54 -17.11 9.04 21.43
CA GLY A 54 -18.08 9.13 22.53
C GLY A 54 -19.37 8.34 22.31
N LYS A 55 -19.39 7.35 21.42
CA LYS A 55 -20.54 6.44 21.27
C LYS A 55 -20.63 5.50 22.48
N SER A 56 -21.86 5.15 22.87
CA SER A 56 -22.10 4.11 23.87
C SER A 56 -21.66 2.75 23.33
N ILE A 57 -20.95 1.99 24.16
CA ILE A 57 -20.32 0.72 23.79
C ILE A 57 -20.74 -0.35 24.80
N HIS A 58 -21.17 -1.50 24.30
CA HIS A 58 -21.36 -2.71 25.10
C HIS A 58 -20.02 -3.19 25.65
N GLU A 59 -19.97 -3.58 26.93
CA GLU A 59 -18.73 -4.02 27.60
C GLU A 59 -17.54 -3.04 27.45
N PRO A 60 -17.72 -1.74 27.77
CA PRO A 60 -16.73 -0.70 27.45
C PRO A 60 -15.37 -0.92 28.15
N ASP A 61 -15.36 -1.66 29.26
CA ASP A 61 -14.18 -1.98 30.05
C ASP A 61 -13.34 -3.14 29.47
N VAL A 62 -13.84 -3.85 28.45
CA VAL A 62 -13.09 -4.93 27.79
C VAL A 62 -12.02 -4.33 26.89
N GLU A 63 -10.75 -4.63 27.21
CA GLU A 63 -9.59 -4.21 26.45
C GLU A 63 -9.61 -4.73 25.00
N LEU A 64 -9.12 -3.91 24.06
CA LEU A 64 -9.00 -4.27 22.65
C LEU A 64 -7.81 -5.21 22.45
N LYS A 65 -8.08 -6.44 22.03
CA LYS A 65 -7.06 -7.46 21.78
C LYS A 65 -7.55 -8.51 20.80
N ILE A 66 -6.60 -9.30 20.32
CA ILE A 66 -6.82 -10.46 19.47
C ILE A 66 -6.29 -11.68 20.23
N SER A 67 -7.11 -12.69 20.46
CA SER A 67 -6.74 -13.92 21.14
C SER A 67 -6.88 -15.11 20.19
N ILE A 68 -5.82 -15.90 20.07
CA ILE A 68 -5.74 -17.08 19.23
C ILE A 68 -5.55 -18.30 20.12
N ALA A 69 -6.47 -19.25 20.01
CA ALA A 69 -6.42 -20.52 20.74
C ALA A 69 -6.23 -21.67 19.76
N THR A 70 -5.32 -22.58 20.08
CA THR A 70 -5.02 -23.76 19.26
C THR A 70 -5.21 -25.03 20.09
N ASP A 71 -5.81 -26.07 19.51
CA ASP A 71 -6.06 -27.36 20.17
C ASP A 71 -5.76 -28.53 19.23
N ASP A 72 -4.61 -29.16 19.46
CA ASP A 72 -4.13 -30.33 18.70
C ASP A 72 -5.05 -31.54 18.84
N ASN A 73 -5.71 -31.71 19.98
CA ASN A 73 -6.57 -32.87 20.23
C ASN A 73 -7.93 -32.70 19.54
N ALA A 74 -8.48 -31.49 19.61
CA ALA A 74 -9.73 -31.17 18.94
C ALA A 74 -9.55 -30.92 17.44
N ASN A 75 -8.32 -30.75 16.96
CA ASN A 75 -7.98 -30.31 15.60
C ASN A 75 -8.66 -28.98 15.25
N THR A 76 -8.44 -27.96 16.09
CA THR A 76 -9.11 -26.67 15.94
C THR A 76 -8.16 -25.50 16.15
N ILE A 77 -8.45 -24.41 15.45
CA ILE A 77 -7.90 -23.08 15.71
C ILE A 77 -9.07 -22.11 15.90
N THR A 78 -8.96 -21.22 16.88
CA THR A 78 -9.96 -20.19 17.18
C THR A 78 -9.30 -18.84 17.23
N ILE A 79 -9.82 -17.86 16.49
CA ILE A 79 -9.36 -16.47 16.49
C ILE A 79 -10.49 -15.61 17.04
N THR A 80 -10.21 -14.84 18.08
CA THR A 80 -11.19 -14.00 18.78
C THR A 80 -10.69 -12.56 18.82
N ASP A 81 -11.51 -11.61 18.39
CA ASP A 81 -11.28 -10.18 18.62
C ASP A 81 -12.32 -9.61 19.58
N THR A 82 -11.93 -8.57 20.33
CA THR A 82 -12.83 -7.82 21.21
C THR A 82 -13.33 -6.52 20.55
N GLY A 83 -13.33 -6.49 19.22
CA GLY A 83 -13.63 -5.35 18.37
C GLY A 83 -15.13 -5.06 18.23
N ILE A 84 -15.49 -4.46 17.09
CA ILE A 84 -16.84 -3.90 16.87
C ILE A 84 -17.96 -4.95 16.80
N GLY A 85 -17.62 -6.20 16.42
CA GLY A 85 -18.57 -7.28 16.19
C GLY A 85 -19.56 -7.01 15.06
N MET A 86 -20.52 -7.93 14.86
CA MET A 86 -21.53 -7.83 13.82
C MET A 86 -22.93 -8.04 14.39
N THR A 87 -23.91 -7.46 13.71
CA THR A 87 -25.33 -7.72 13.87
C THR A 87 -25.77 -8.86 12.94
N ARG A 88 -26.98 -9.37 13.15
CA ARG A 88 -27.59 -10.40 12.30
C ARG A 88 -27.62 -10.03 10.82
N ASP A 89 -27.96 -8.79 10.51
CA ASP A 89 -28.06 -8.33 9.12
C ASP A 89 -26.67 -8.18 8.49
N GLU A 90 -25.69 -7.70 9.25
CA GLU A 90 -24.28 -7.66 8.82
C GLU A 90 -23.71 -9.07 8.59
N LEU A 91 -24.13 -10.10 9.33
CA LEU A 91 -23.73 -11.49 9.04
C LEU A 91 -24.26 -11.95 7.67
N VAL A 92 -25.53 -11.68 7.36
CA VAL A 92 -26.13 -12.03 6.07
C VAL A 92 -25.51 -11.22 4.92
N GLU A 93 -25.26 -9.93 5.14
CA GLU A 93 -24.71 -9.02 4.15
C GLU A 93 -23.22 -9.26 3.89
N ASN A 94 -22.40 -9.43 4.94
CA ASN A 94 -20.95 -9.50 4.82
C ASN A 94 -20.45 -10.94 4.57
N LEU A 95 -21.08 -11.95 5.19
CA LEU A 95 -20.64 -13.35 5.06
C LEU A 95 -21.52 -14.16 4.11
N GLY A 96 -22.78 -13.76 3.92
CA GLY A 96 -23.73 -14.45 3.05
C GLY A 96 -23.86 -13.89 1.63
N THR A 97 -23.40 -12.65 1.39
CA THR A 97 -23.67 -11.87 0.17
C THR A 97 -22.41 -11.18 -0.34
N ILE A 98 -22.28 -10.97 -1.66
CA ILE A 98 -21.26 -10.06 -2.20
C ILE A 98 -21.76 -8.61 -2.10
N ALA A 99 -21.64 -8.03 -0.91
CA ALA A 99 -21.97 -6.63 -0.70
C ALA A 99 -20.79 -5.67 -0.99
N HIS A 100 -19.56 -6.17 -1.11
CA HIS A 100 -18.37 -5.32 -1.21
C HIS A 100 -17.85 -5.23 -2.66
N SER A 101 -17.53 -4.01 -3.09
CA SER A 101 -17.01 -3.70 -4.42
C SER A 101 -15.73 -4.48 -4.76
N GLY A 102 -14.92 -4.79 -3.74
CA GLY A 102 -13.69 -5.57 -3.86
C GLY A 102 -13.92 -6.98 -4.41
N SER A 103 -14.81 -7.76 -3.80
CA SER A 103 -15.10 -9.15 -4.23
C SER A 103 -15.64 -9.23 -5.66
N LYS A 104 -16.40 -8.21 -6.12
CA LYS A 104 -16.86 -8.12 -7.52
C LYS A 104 -15.72 -7.80 -8.48
N ALA A 105 -14.84 -6.87 -8.11
CA ALA A 105 -13.66 -6.54 -8.90
C ALA A 105 -12.73 -7.76 -9.04
N PHE A 106 -12.59 -8.56 -7.98
CA PHE A 106 -11.81 -9.80 -7.99
C PHE A 106 -12.35 -10.84 -8.98
N LEU A 107 -13.65 -11.16 -8.91
CA LEU A 107 -14.28 -12.11 -9.83
C LEU A 107 -14.16 -11.64 -11.29
N LYS A 108 -14.26 -10.33 -11.53
CA LYS A 108 -14.07 -9.75 -12.86
C LYS A 108 -12.63 -9.93 -13.37
N GLN A 109 -11.62 -9.67 -12.53
CA GLN A 109 -10.21 -9.85 -12.92
C GLN A 109 -9.89 -11.32 -13.28
N ILE A 110 -10.47 -12.28 -12.56
CA ILE A 110 -10.29 -13.71 -12.83
C ILE A 110 -11.00 -14.11 -14.13
N ALA A 111 -12.22 -13.63 -14.35
CA ALA A 111 -12.97 -13.93 -15.57
C ALA A 111 -12.29 -13.37 -16.83
N GLU A 112 -11.47 -12.33 -16.70
CA GLU A 112 -10.70 -11.71 -17.79
C GLU A 112 -9.42 -12.50 -18.16
N GLY A 113 -9.12 -13.62 -17.49
CA GLY A 113 -8.12 -14.59 -17.95
C GLY A 113 -6.65 -14.17 -17.86
N LYS A 114 -6.32 -13.16 -17.03
CA LYS A 114 -4.93 -12.91 -16.65
C LYS A 114 -4.49 -14.02 -15.68
N ASP A 115 -3.28 -14.55 -15.88
CA ASP A 115 -2.68 -15.64 -15.10
C ASP A 115 -2.91 -15.55 -13.59
N LYS A 116 -2.86 -16.72 -12.91
CA LYS A 116 -3.01 -16.93 -11.45
C LYS A 116 -2.92 -15.63 -10.64
N PRO A 117 -4.05 -15.14 -10.08
CA PRO A 117 -4.03 -13.93 -9.26
C PRO A 117 -3.01 -14.09 -8.15
N ASP A 118 -2.14 -13.09 -7.99
CA ASP A 118 -1.13 -13.08 -6.95
C ASP A 118 -1.82 -13.17 -5.58
N ALA A 119 -1.37 -14.10 -4.74
CA ALA A 119 -1.92 -14.39 -3.41
C ALA A 119 -1.95 -13.15 -2.48
N ASN A 120 -1.18 -12.12 -2.84
CA ASN A 120 -1.15 -10.81 -2.20
C ASN A 120 -2.36 -9.91 -2.47
N LEU A 121 -3.14 -10.15 -3.53
CA LEU A 121 -4.24 -9.27 -3.89
C LEU A 121 -5.53 -9.45 -3.07
N ILE A 122 -5.63 -10.51 -2.25
CA ILE A 122 -6.90 -10.93 -1.63
C ILE A 122 -7.33 -10.01 -0.47
N GLY A 123 -6.37 -9.47 0.29
CA GLY A 123 -6.65 -8.51 1.36
C GLY A 123 -7.30 -7.21 0.86
N GLN A 124 -7.05 -6.82 -0.39
CA GLN A 124 -7.64 -5.63 -1.01
C GLN A 124 -9.10 -5.82 -1.45
N PHE A 125 -9.54 -7.07 -1.61
CA PHE A 125 -10.87 -7.38 -2.16
C PHE A 125 -11.91 -7.78 -1.11
N GLY A 126 -11.53 -7.88 0.17
CA GLY A 126 -12.47 -8.19 1.25
C GLY A 126 -12.93 -9.66 1.26
N VAL A 127 -12.14 -10.55 0.69
CA VAL A 127 -12.44 -11.98 0.56
C VAL A 127 -11.68 -12.85 1.57
N GLY A 128 -10.85 -12.22 2.42
CA GLY A 128 -9.96 -12.89 3.37
C GLY A 128 -10.65 -13.84 4.34
N PHE A 129 -11.91 -13.61 4.71
CA PHE A 129 -12.67 -14.55 5.55
C PHE A 129 -12.77 -15.96 4.94
N TYR A 130 -13.02 -16.03 3.63
CA TYR A 130 -13.25 -17.31 2.94
C TYR A 130 -11.99 -18.15 2.77
N SER A 131 -10.79 -17.55 2.98
CA SER A 131 -9.52 -18.29 3.05
C SER A 131 -9.53 -19.36 4.14
N ALA A 132 -10.35 -19.22 5.19
CA ALA A 132 -10.52 -20.24 6.23
C ALA A 132 -10.97 -21.60 5.66
N PHE A 133 -11.81 -21.62 4.62
CA PHE A 133 -12.32 -22.87 4.02
C PHE A 133 -11.27 -23.66 3.23
N MET A 134 -10.07 -23.10 3.02
CA MET A 134 -8.94 -23.85 2.50
C MET A 134 -8.50 -24.95 3.46
N VAL A 135 -8.52 -24.65 4.76
CA VAL A 135 -8.07 -25.54 5.84
C VAL A 135 -9.22 -26.10 6.67
N ALA A 136 -10.44 -25.55 6.54
CA ALA A 136 -11.58 -25.89 7.40
C ALA A 136 -12.51 -26.97 6.80
N GLU A 137 -12.98 -27.88 7.64
CA GLU A 137 -14.17 -28.70 7.41
C GLU A 137 -15.44 -27.94 7.79
N GLU A 138 -15.36 -27.12 8.83
CA GLU A 138 -16.47 -26.34 9.36
C GLU A 138 -15.94 -25.06 10.00
N VAL A 139 -16.64 -23.95 9.74
CA VAL A 139 -16.36 -22.65 10.35
C VAL A 139 -17.60 -22.21 11.14
N LYS A 140 -17.38 -21.80 12.39
CA LYS A 140 -18.41 -21.18 13.24
C LYS A 140 -17.96 -19.78 13.64
N VAL A 141 -18.82 -18.79 13.41
CA VAL A 141 -18.56 -17.40 13.79
C VAL A 141 -19.55 -17.00 14.86
N TYR A 142 -19.06 -16.72 16.06
CA TYR A 142 -19.84 -16.16 17.15
C TYR A 142 -19.57 -14.68 17.20
N THR A 143 -20.59 -13.84 17.21
CA THR A 143 -20.37 -12.39 17.17
C THR A 143 -21.45 -11.62 17.89
N ARG A 144 -21.06 -10.50 18.49
CA ARG A 144 -21.98 -9.52 19.05
C ARG A 144 -21.47 -8.11 18.78
N SER A 145 -22.33 -7.31 18.16
CA SER A 145 -22.06 -5.90 17.91
C SER A 145 -21.84 -5.11 19.21
N PHE A 146 -21.01 -4.08 19.13
CA PHE A 146 -20.80 -3.09 20.20
C PHE A 146 -22.08 -2.30 20.57
N ALA A 147 -23.08 -2.25 19.69
CA ALA A 147 -24.35 -1.57 19.94
C ALA A 147 -25.17 -2.33 21.01
N SER A 148 -25.61 -1.61 22.04
CA SER A 148 -26.04 -2.18 23.34
C SER A 148 -27.46 -2.75 23.40
N ASP A 149 -28.06 -3.15 22.28
CA ASP A 149 -29.48 -3.51 22.19
C ASP A 149 -29.78 -4.78 21.39
N LYS A 150 -28.78 -5.38 20.74
CA LYS A 150 -28.97 -6.59 19.91
C LYS A 150 -28.33 -7.84 20.56
N PRO A 151 -28.98 -9.01 20.45
CA PRO A 151 -28.37 -10.26 20.91
C PRO A 151 -27.17 -10.62 20.03
N GLY A 152 -26.26 -11.43 20.59
CA GLY A 152 -25.22 -12.08 19.79
C GLY A 152 -25.81 -13.14 18.86
N HIS A 153 -25.04 -13.56 17.87
CA HIS A 153 -25.44 -14.56 16.89
C HIS A 153 -24.29 -15.52 16.61
N THR A 154 -24.64 -16.75 16.22
CA THR A 154 -23.72 -17.74 15.68
C THR A 154 -24.05 -17.98 14.22
N TRP A 155 -23.03 -17.94 13.36
CA TRP A 155 -23.08 -18.31 11.95
C TRP A 155 -22.29 -19.60 11.74
N ILE A 156 -22.81 -20.55 10.98
CA ILE A 156 -22.22 -21.88 10.78
C ILE A 156 -22.20 -22.23 9.29
N SER A 157 -21.07 -22.68 8.77
CA SER A 157 -20.98 -23.21 7.40
C SER A 157 -19.86 -24.22 7.23
N GLN A 158 -20.05 -25.14 6.28
CA GLN A 158 -19.05 -26.10 5.80
C GLN A 158 -18.46 -25.68 4.45
N GLY A 159 -18.79 -24.47 3.94
CA GLY A 159 -18.34 -23.99 2.63
C GLY A 159 -19.08 -24.62 1.44
N ALA A 160 -20.03 -25.53 1.68
CA ALA A 160 -20.77 -26.27 0.66
C ALA A 160 -22.06 -25.55 0.18
N GLY A 161 -21.99 -24.24 -0.10
CA GLY A 161 -23.09 -23.51 -0.72
C GLY A 161 -24.19 -22.97 0.23
N THR A 162 -24.21 -23.38 1.50
CA THR A 162 -25.21 -22.94 2.50
C THR A 162 -24.58 -22.53 3.83
N TYR A 163 -25.32 -21.77 4.64
CA TYR A 163 -24.95 -21.43 6.00
C TYR A 163 -26.19 -21.31 6.90
N GLU A 164 -25.96 -21.40 8.22
CA GLU A 164 -27.00 -21.29 9.24
C GLU A 164 -26.70 -20.11 10.16
N ILE A 165 -27.75 -19.42 10.62
CA ILE A 165 -27.67 -18.37 11.65
C ILE A 165 -28.58 -18.73 12.81
N GLU A 166 -28.05 -18.64 14.03
CA GLU A 166 -28.80 -18.82 15.28
C GLU A 166 -28.49 -17.70 16.27
N GLU A 167 -29.46 -17.38 17.13
CA GLU A 167 -29.27 -16.37 18.18
C GLU A 167 -28.42 -16.95 19.33
N THR A 168 -27.44 -16.18 19.82
CA THR A 168 -26.53 -16.58 20.90
C THR A 168 -26.38 -15.41 21.89
N PRO A 169 -27.31 -15.25 22.84
CA PRO A 169 -27.37 -14.07 23.71
C PRO A 169 -26.15 -13.86 24.60
N ASP A 170 -25.50 -14.94 25.04
CA ASP A 170 -24.36 -14.92 25.96
C ASP A 170 -23.01 -14.71 25.25
N CYS A 171 -23.03 -14.33 23.97
CA CYS A 171 -21.80 -13.99 23.23
C CYS A 171 -21.21 -12.66 23.75
N PRO A 172 -19.92 -12.61 24.11
CA PRO A 172 -19.21 -11.35 24.40
C PRO A 172 -19.16 -10.43 23.18
N ARG A 173 -18.85 -9.14 23.39
CA ARG A 173 -18.59 -8.19 22.29
C ARG A 173 -17.43 -8.66 21.42
N GLY A 174 -17.58 -8.47 20.11
CA GLY A 174 -16.54 -8.74 19.12
C GLY A 174 -16.90 -9.95 18.28
N THR A 175 -15.89 -10.66 17.78
CA THR A 175 -16.10 -11.84 16.93
C THR A 175 -15.14 -12.96 17.33
N ARG A 176 -15.67 -14.19 17.41
CA ARG A 176 -14.91 -15.43 17.60
C ARG A 176 -15.14 -16.34 16.39
N ILE A 177 -14.08 -16.59 15.64
CA ILE A 177 -14.06 -17.51 14.50
C ILE A 177 -13.43 -18.81 14.96
N PHE A 178 -14.26 -19.84 15.10
CA PHE A 178 -13.86 -21.21 15.39
C PHE A 178 -13.74 -21.99 14.08
N ILE A 179 -12.61 -22.67 13.89
CA ILE A 179 -12.31 -23.42 12.68
C ILE A 179 -12.01 -24.87 13.07
N LYS A 180 -12.85 -25.78 12.58
CA LYS A 180 -12.55 -27.21 12.59
C LYS A 180 -11.67 -27.52 11.38
N LEU A 181 -10.42 -27.90 11.62
CA LEU A 181 -9.44 -28.12 10.56
C LEU A 181 -9.68 -29.47 9.86
N LYS A 182 -9.30 -29.53 8.58
CA LYS A 182 -9.21 -30.76 7.79
C LYS A 182 -8.13 -31.67 8.37
N GLU A 183 -8.26 -32.97 8.10
CA GLU A 183 -7.29 -33.98 8.52
C GLU A 183 -5.87 -33.73 7.98
N ASP A 184 -5.73 -33.11 6.80
CA ASP A 184 -4.43 -32.82 6.18
C ASP A 184 -3.79 -31.50 6.67
N ASP A 185 -4.53 -30.70 7.46
CA ASP A 185 -4.17 -29.33 7.85
C ASP A 185 -4.03 -29.17 9.38
N LYS A 186 -3.74 -30.28 10.09
CA LYS A 186 -3.65 -30.28 11.57
C LYS A 186 -2.45 -29.51 12.12
N ASP A 187 -1.46 -29.21 11.30
CA ASP A 187 -0.31 -28.42 11.72
C ASP A 187 -0.74 -27.02 12.18
N PHE A 188 -1.84 -26.47 11.66
CA PHE A 188 -2.42 -25.21 12.13
C PHE A 188 -3.09 -25.28 13.51
N ALA A 189 -3.24 -26.47 14.10
CA ALA A 189 -3.62 -26.62 15.51
C ALA A 189 -2.42 -26.50 16.48
N GLN A 190 -1.18 -26.50 15.95
CA GLN A 190 0.03 -26.47 16.75
C GLN A 190 0.44 -25.04 17.08
N LYS A 191 0.68 -24.76 18.37
CA LYS A 191 1.13 -23.44 18.86
C LYS A 191 2.34 -22.93 18.06
N THR A 192 3.36 -23.77 17.86
CA THR A 192 4.62 -23.38 17.21
C THR A 192 4.42 -22.93 15.76
N ARG A 193 3.56 -23.62 15.01
CA ARG A 193 3.23 -23.28 13.61
C ARG A 193 2.49 -21.95 13.54
N VAL A 194 1.48 -21.77 14.39
CA VAL A 194 0.71 -20.51 14.44
C VAL A 194 1.59 -19.35 14.89
N GLU A 195 2.48 -19.56 15.87
CA GLU A 195 3.42 -18.56 16.35
C GLU A 195 4.37 -18.08 15.24
N SER A 196 4.91 -18.99 14.41
CA SER A 196 5.78 -18.59 13.29
C SER A 196 5.02 -17.73 12.27
N ILE A 197 3.77 -18.09 11.98
CA ILE A 197 2.91 -17.35 11.04
C ILE A 197 2.60 -15.94 11.59
N ILE A 198 2.26 -15.83 12.88
CA ILE A 198 2.02 -14.52 13.52
C ILE A 198 3.27 -13.65 13.45
N LYS A 199 4.45 -14.21 13.75
CA LYS A 199 5.72 -13.48 13.69
C LYS A 199 6.07 -13.03 12.27
N GLN A 200 5.72 -13.83 11.26
CA GLN A 200 6.01 -13.53 9.86
C GLN A 200 5.09 -12.45 9.29
N TYR A 201 3.80 -12.45 9.65
CA TYR A 201 2.81 -11.61 8.97
C TYR A 201 2.09 -10.58 9.84
N SER A 202 2.09 -10.76 11.16
CA SER A 202 1.23 -10.00 12.08
C SER A 202 2.00 -9.37 13.24
N ASN A 203 3.33 -9.34 13.15
CA ASN A 203 4.20 -8.84 14.20
C ASN A 203 3.94 -7.36 14.54
N PHE A 204 3.49 -6.57 13.57
CA PHE A 204 3.26 -5.12 13.69
C PHE A 204 1.79 -4.71 13.84
N VAL A 205 0.89 -5.69 14.03
CA VAL A 205 -0.51 -5.40 14.35
C VAL A 205 -0.57 -4.54 15.62
N THR A 206 -1.39 -3.49 15.57
CA THR A 206 -1.41 -2.44 16.61
C THR A 206 -2.01 -2.93 17.93
N PHE A 207 -2.78 -4.01 17.90
CA PHE A 207 -3.41 -4.62 19.07
C PHE A 207 -2.59 -5.82 19.56
N PRO A 208 -2.58 -6.11 20.88
CA PRO A 208 -1.96 -7.32 21.41
C PRO A 208 -2.59 -8.57 20.77
N ILE A 209 -1.72 -9.47 20.30
CA ILE A 209 -2.08 -10.81 19.83
C ILE A 209 -1.61 -11.80 20.89
N GLU A 210 -2.57 -12.41 21.58
CA GLU A 210 -2.34 -13.48 22.55
C GLU A 210 -2.47 -14.84 21.87
N LEU A 211 -1.43 -15.67 21.87
CA LEU A 211 -1.50 -17.07 21.44
C LEU A 211 -1.49 -17.97 22.67
N ASN A 212 -2.60 -18.69 22.89
CA ASN A 212 -2.81 -19.55 24.06
C ASN A 212 -2.53 -18.82 25.40
N GLY A 213 -2.88 -17.54 25.47
CA GLY A 213 -2.70 -16.67 26.66
C GLY A 213 -1.39 -15.92 26.74
N GLU A 214 -0.46 -16.08 25.79
CA GLU A 214 0.83 -15.38 25.76
C GLU A 214 0.85 -14.33 24.63
N VAL A 215 1.23 -13.09 24.92
CA VAL A 215 1.38 -12.05 23.89
C VAL A 215 2.59 -12.38 23.00
N VAL A 216 2.34 -12.53 21.69
CA VAL A 216 3.36 -13.00 20.72
C VAL A 216 3.82 -11.95 19.72
N ASN A 217 3.03 -10.92 19.42
CA ASN A 217 3.41 -9.86 18.50
C ASN A 217 4.13 -8.71 19.21
N LYS A 218 5.02 -8.03 18.48
CA LYS A 218 5.66 -6.79 18.95
C LYS A 218 4.80 -5.60 18.55
N VAL A 219 3.95 -5.13 19.46
CA VAL A 219 3.23 -3.86 19.26
C VAL A 219 4.26 -2.72 19.19
N SER A 220 4.69 -2.35 17.97
CA SER A 220 5.67 -1.28 17.79
C SER A 220 5.37 -0.44 16.57
N ALA A 221 5.03 0.81 16.84
CA ALA A 221 4.99 1.88 15.85
C ALA A 221 6.45 2.24 15.49
N ILE A 222 7.09 1.44 14.63
CA ILE A 222 8.53 1.58 14.36
C ILE A 222 8.89 2.94 13.74
N TRP A 223 7.92 3.60 13.11
CA TRP A 223 8.05 4.97 12.59
C TRP A 223 8.23 6.02 13.70
N THR A 224 7.94 5.69 14.96
CA THR A 224 8.14 6.58 16.11
C THR A 224 9.47 6.33 16.83
N ARG A 225 10.22 5.29 16.45
CA ARG A 225 11.52 4.94 17.05
C ARG A 225 12.65 5.68 16.34
N SER A 226 13.77 5.89 17.02
CA SER A 226 14.93 6.52 16.37
C SER A 226 15.48 5.61 15.27
N LYS A 227 16.00 6.19 14.17
CA LYS A 227 16.53 5.40 13.04
C LYS A 227 17.59 4.38 13.44
N SER A 228 18.39 4.71 14.45
CA SER A 228 19.46 3.87 15.00
C SER A 228 18.96 2.68 15.82
N GLU A 229 17.73 2.73 16.32
CA GLU A 229 17.13 1.65 17.12
C GLU A 229 16.38 0.62 16.27
N VAL A 230 16.04 0.96 15.02
CA VAL A 230 15.28 0.08 14.13
C VAL A 230 16.24 -0.66 13.22
N LYS A 231 16.22 -1.99 13.28
CA LYS A 231 17.07 -2.84 12.43
C LYS A 231 16.53 -2.88 11.00
N GLU A 232 17.41 -3.16 10.03
CA GLU A 232 17.01 -3.35 8.62
C GLU A 232 15.89 -4.37 8.46
N GLU A 233 15.96 -5.49 9.19
CA GLU A 233 14.92 -6.53 9.16
C GLU A 233 13.56 -6.01 9.61
N GLU A 234 13.51 -5.19 10.68
CA GLU A 234 12.25 -4.60 11.15
C GLU A 234 11.63 -3.66 10.11
N TYR A 235 12.45 -2.94 9.32
CA TYR A 235 11.94 -2.11 8.23
C TYR A 235 11.34 -2.94 7.10
N LYS A 236 11.95 -4.08 6.76
CA LYS A 236 11.47 -4.98 5.70
C LYS A 236 10.19 -5.70 6.12
N GLU A 237 10.18 -6.28 7.31
CA GLU A 237 8.98 -6.93 7.85
C GLU A 237 7.80 -5.93 7.94
N PHE A 238 8.06 -4.69 8.38
CA PHE A 238 7.02 -3.66 8.40
C PHE A 238 6.55 -3.25 7.00
N TYR A 239 7.46 -3.17 6.01
CA TYR A 239 7.08 -2.92 4.62
C TYR A 239 6.17 -4.03 4.07
N HIS A 240 6.53 -5.30 4.28
CA HIS A 240 5.73 -6.44 3.84
C HIS A 240 4.34 -6.45 4.48
N TYR A 241 4.26 -6.07 5.76
CA TYR A 241 3.00 -5.92 6.47
C TYR A 241 2.15 -4.77 5.91
N ILE A 242 2.68 -3.54 5.89
CA ILE A 242 1.89 -2.34 5.57
C ILE A 242 1.59 -2.21 4.07
N GLY A 243 2.51 -2.69 3.22
CA GLY A 243 2.41 -2.59 1.78
C GLY A 243 1.82 -3.81 1.10
N HIS A 244 1.45 -4.85 1.86
CA HIS A 244 0.97 -6.14 1.34
C HIS A 244 1.85 -6.68 0.19
N ASP A 245 3.16 -6.58 0.37
CA ASP A 245 4.16 -6.92 -0.65
C ASP A 245 5.10 -7.97 -0.06
N HIS A 246 5.66 -8.83 -0.91
CA HIS A 246 6.62 -9.86 -0.52
C HIS A 246 8.04 -9.55 -0.98
N GLU A 247 8.21 -8.58 -1.89
CA GLU A 247 9.52 -8.16 -2.35
C GLU A 247 10.04 -7.00 -1.51
N ASP A 248 11.32 -7.03 -1.16
CA ASP A 248 11.93 -5.93 -0.41
C ASP A 248 11.82 -4.60 -1.17
N PRO A 249 11.63 -3.45 -0.48
CA PRO A 249 11.48 -2.16 -1.12
C PRO A 249 12.82 -1.66 -1.70
N LEU A 250 12.77 -0.90 -2.80
CA LEU A 250 13.98 -0.29 -3.41
C LEU A 250 14.63 0.73 -2.46
N THR A 251 13.81 1.46 -1.72
CA THR A 251 14.28 2.41 -0.72
C THR A 251 13.20 2.72 0.31
N ARG A 252 13.62 3.39 1.39
CA ARG A 252 12.75 3.90 2.43
C ARG A 252 13.15 5.31 2.85
N LEU A 253 12.14 6.11 3.17
CA LEU A 253 12.27 7.36 3.89
C LEU A 253 11.67 7.19 5.29
N HIS A 254 12.55 7.05 6.29
CA HIS A 254 12.18 7.29 7.68
C HIS A 254 12.43 8.76 8.00
N PHE A 255 11.42 9.52 8.38
CA PHE A 255 11.50 10.95 8.62
C PHE A 255 10.74 11.33 9.89
N SER A 256 11.33 12.23 10.66
CA SER A 256 10.72 12.83 11.85
C SER A 256 11.03 14.31 11.86
N ALA A 257 10.04 15.13 12.23
CA ALA A 257 10.17 16.57 12.41
C ALA A 257 9.17 17.06 13.44
N ASP A 258 9.58 18.02 14.27
CA ASP A 258 8.68 18.70 15.24
C ASP A 258 8.16 20.05 14.70
N ALA A 259 8.78 20.58 13.64
CA ALA A 259 8.43 21.84 13.02
C ALA A 259 8.60 21.77 11.48
N PRO A 260 7.71 22.40 10.68
CA PRO A 260 6.59 23.25 11.09
C PRO A 260 5.32 22.47 11.51
N LEU A 261 5.40 21.13 11.52
CA LEU A 261 4.39 20.18 11.98
C LEU A 261 5.11 19.04 12.69
N ALA A 262 4.47 18.46 13.71
CA ALA A 262 4.90 17.22 14.33
C ALA A 262 4.53 16.05 13.40
N ILE A 263 5.55 15.48 12.74
CA ILE A 263 5.42 14.42 11.74
C ILE A 263 6.41 13.31 12.09
N GLN A 264 5.92 12.08 12.11
CA GLN A 264 6.71 10.86 12.07
C GLN A 264 6.23 10.02 10.89
N SER A 265 7.08 9.77 9.91
CA SER A 265 6.69 9.06 8.70
C SER A 265 7.71 7.99 8.34
N LEU A 266 7.21 6.86 7.85
CA LEU A 266 8.01 5.78 7.29
C LEU A 266 7.36 5.34 5.99
N VAL A 267 7.97 5.75 4.89
CA VAL A 267 7.42 5.58 3.54
C VAL A 267 8.42 4.84 2.67
N TYR A 268 7.93 4.00 1.78
CA TYR A 268 8.71 3.06 0.98
C TYR A 268 8.42 3.22 -0.52
N VAL A 269 9.40 2.82 -1.33
CA VAL A 269 9.28 2.69 -2.78
C VAL A 269 9.29 1.21 -3.14
N PRO A 270 8.20 0.64 -3.70
CA PRO A 270 8.15 -0.77 -4.07
C PRO A 270 9.19 -1.16 -5.14
N ALA A 271 9.62 -2.42 -5.13
CA ALA A 271 10.51 -3.00 -6.14
C ALA A 271 9.93 -2.96 -7.55
N LYS A 272 8.62 -3.17 -7.67
CA LYS A 272 7.92 -3.30 -8.95
C LYS A 272 6.80 -2.29 -9.08
N ASN A 273 6.73 -1.70 -10.27
CA ASN A 273 5.64 -0.83 -10.67
C ASN A 273 4.57 -1.62 -11.46
N MET A 274 3.45 -1.93 -10.81
CA MET A 274 2.33 -2.66 -11.44
C MET A 274 1.65 -1.89 -12.58
N GLU A 275 1.68 -0.55 -12.53
CA GLU A 275 1.06 0.30 -13.55
C GLU A 275 1.85 0.24 -14.87
N ASN A 276 3.18 0.18 -14.80
CA ASN A 276 4.03 -0.01 -15.99
C ASN A 276 3.76 -1.34 -16.71
N LEU A 277 3.24 -2.35 -16.01
CA LEU A 277 2.87 -3.64 -16.58
C LEU A 277 1.45 -3.64 -17.20
N GLY A 278 0.73 -2.51 -17.15
CA GLY A 278 -0.64 -2.40 -17.69
C GLY A 278 -1.67 -3.24 -16.92
N ILE A 279 -1.38 -3.59 -15.67
CA ILE A 279 -2.25 -4.44 -14.84
C ILE A 279 -3.37 -3.61 -14.23
N SER A 280 -3.01 -2.57 -13.47
CA SER A 280 -3.93 -1.67 -12.79
C SER A 280 -3.25 -0.33 -12.54
N ARG A 281 -4.07 0.72 -12.42
CA ARG A 281 -3.59 2.02 -11.91
C ARG A 281 -3.17 1.84 -10.46
N SER A 282 -2.00 2.35 -10.08
CA SER A 282 -1.58 2.31 -8.68
C SER A 282 -2.38 3.31 -7.85
N GLU A 283 -2.67 2.93 -6.61
CA GLU A 283 -3.24 3.82 -5.59
C GLU A 283 -2.24 3.95 -4.44
N SER A 284 -2.22 5.11 -3.79
CA SER A 284 -1.34 5.30 -2.64
C SER A 284 -1.75 4.39 -1.49
N GLU A 285 -0.79 3.64 -0.96
CA GLU A 285 -0.98 2.80 0.23
C GLU A 285 -0.26 3.43 1.44
N VAL A 286 -0.35 4.75 1.54
CA VAL A 286 0.12 5.48 2.72
C VAL A 286 -1.04 5.70 3.68
N HIS A 287 -0.88 5.22 4.90
CA HIS A 287 -1.88 5.31 5.96
C HIS A 287 -1.59 6.51 6.88
N LEU A 288 -2.65 7.20 7.31
CA LEU A 288 -2.57 8.36 8.17
C LEU A 288 -2.92 8.01 9.61
N TYR A 289 -2.00 8.30 10.52
CA TYR A 289 -2.11 8.10 11.95
C TYR A 289 -2.07 9.44 12.69
N CYS A 290 -2.64 9.46 13.90
CA CYS A 290 -2.44 10.51 14.88
C CYS A 290 -2.19 9.83 16.23
N ARG A 291 -1.01 10.06 16.80
CA ARG A 291 -0.59 9.45 18.08
C ARG A 291 -0.72 7.92 18.03
N LYS A 292 -0.23 7.31 16.94
CA LYS A 292 -0.29 5.86 16.68
C LYS A 292 -1.71 5.29 16.53
N VAL A 293 -2.74 6.13 16.45
CA VAL A 293 -4.12 5.73 16.15
C VAL A 293 -4.38 5.93 14.66
N LEU A 294 -4.88 4.90 13.98
CA LEU A 294 -5.17 5.00 12.55
C LEU A 294 -6.37 5.94 12.36
N ILE A 295 -6.15 7.03 11.63
CA ILE A 295 -7.21 8.00 11.31
C ILE A 295 -7.84 7.65 9.97
N GLN A 296 -7.00 7.42 8.96
CA GLN A 296 -7.44 7.10 7.61
C GLN A 296 -6.50 6.08 6.97
N SER A 297 -7.06 4.96 6.52
CA SER A 297 -6.35 4.00 5.67
C SER A 297 -6.26 4.57 4.25
N LYS A 298 -5.11 4.37 3.57
CA LYS A 298 -4.86 4.85 2.20
C LYS A 298 -5.29 6.31 2.03
N ALA A 299 -4.70 7.19 2.85
CA ALA A 299 -5.16 8.57 2.97
C ALA A 299 -4.80 9.38 1.73
N GLU A 300 -5.82 9.73 0.96
CA GLU A 300 -5.71 10.59 -0.21
C GLU A 300 -5.19 11.98 0.18
N GLY A 301 -4.41 12.60 -0.72
CA GLY A 301 -3.90 13.95 -0.51
C GLY A 301 -2.67 14.05 0.40
N LEU A 302 -2.21 12.96 1.03
CA LEU A 302 -0.92 12.97 1.76
C LEU A 302 0.29 13.17 0.83
N PHE A 303 0.18 12.69 -0.40
CA PHE A 303 1.17 12.88 -1.45
C PHE A 303 0.44 13.29 -2.74
N PRO A 304 1.12 14.01 -3.65
CA PRO A 304 0.61 14.29 -4.99
C PRO A 304 0.32 13.01 -5.77
N GLU A 305 -0.56 13.09 -6.76
CA GLU A 305 -0.98 11.94 -7.58
C GLU A 305 0.18 11.25 -8.31
N TRP A 306 1.21 12.01 -8.68
CA TRP A 306 2.42 11.47 -9.30
C TRP A 306 3.31 10.69 -8.30
N LEU A 307 3.01 10.69 -7.00
CA LEU A 307 3.63 9.84 -5.98
C LEU A 307 2.71 8.72 -5.48
N ARG A 308 1.64 8.40 -6.20
CA ARG A 308 0.67 7.34 -5.85
C ARG A 308 1.26 5.94 -5.67
N PHE A 309 2.50 5.70 -6.09
CA PHE A 309 3.19 4.40 -5.90
C PHE A 309 3.74 4.20 -4.48
N LEU A 310 3.76 5.23 -3.63
CA LEU A 310 4.30 5.15 -2.28
C LEU A 310 3.42 4.31 -1.35
N LYS A 311 4.08 3.56 -0.46
CA LYS A 311 3.47 2.76 0.60
C LYS A 311 4.04 3.13 1.97
N GLY A 312 3.26 3.00 3.04
CA GLY A 312 3.76 3.17 4.40
C GLY A 312 2.86 3.99 5.30
N VAL A 313 3.44 4.80 6.20
CA VAL A 313 2.69 5.51 7.23
C VAL A 313 3.16 6.94 7.42
N VAL A 314 2.21 7.81 7.76
CA VAL A 314 2.42 9.17 8.25
C VAL A 314 1.65 9.31 9.54
N ASP A 315 2.33 9.65 10.63
CA ASP A 315 1.74 9.93 11.95
C ASP A 315 1.97 11.40 12.27
N SER A 316 0.89 12.14 12.54
CA SER A 316 0.98 13.55 12.90
C SER A 316 0.10 13.86 14.11
N GLU A 317 0.71 14.45 15.14
CA GLU A 317 0.02 14.82 16.38
C GLU A 317 -0.82 16.09 16.23
N ASP A 318 -0.63 16.85 15.15
CA ASP A 318 -1.34 18.09 14.85
C ASP A 318 -2.75 17.85 14.27
N LEU A 319 -3.10 16.59 14.01
CA LEU A 319 -4.39 16.22 13.43
C LEU A 319 -5.51 16.24 14.49
N PRO A 320 -6.62 16.98 14.26
CA PRO A 320 -7.75 16.96 15.16
C PRO A 320 -8.46 15.60 15.12
N LEU A 321 -8.57 14.94 16.29
CA LEU A 321 -9.15 13.59 16.41
C LEU A 321 -10.67 13.53 16.12
N ASN A 322 -11.34 14.67 16.02
CA ASN A 322 -12.79 14.83 15.94
C ASN A 322 -13.29 15.31 14.56
N ILE A 323 -12.44 15.31 13.53
CA ILE A 323 -12.81 15.74 12.18
C ILE A 323 -13.22 14.52 11.34
N SER A 324 -14.28 14.67 10.55
CA SER A 324 -14.72 13.62 9.61
C SER A 324 -13.69 13.45 8.48
N ARG A 325 -13.61 12.24 7.91
CA ARG A 325 -12.66 11.93 6.82
C ARG A 325 -12.79 12.90 5.63
N GLU A 326 -14.01 13.29 5.28
CA GLU A 326 -14.29 14.27 4.21
C GLU A 326 -13.76 15.67 4.54
N THR A 327 -14.02 16.19 5.75
CA THR A 327 -13.58 17.53 6.14
C THR A 327 -12.06 17.60 6.37
N MET A 328 -11.41 16.46 6.61
CA MET A 328 -9.96 16.37 6.76
C MET A 328 -9.23 16.54 5.42
N GLN A 329 -9.71 15.92 4.35
CA GLN A 329 -9.09 15.95 3.03
C GLN A 329 -9.01 17.37 2.46
N ASP A 330 -10.01 18.21 2.72
CA ASP A 330 -10.05 19.61 2.31
C ASP A 330 -9.32 20.58 3.26
N SER A 331 -8.60 20.08 4.27
CA SER A 331 -7.97 20.92 5.28
C SER A 331 -6.64 21.53 4.82
N ALA A 332 -6.37 22.77 5.25
CA ALA A 332 -5.07 23.42 5.08
C ALA A 332 -3.91 22.62 5.70
N LEU A 333 -4.20 21.80 6.71
CA LEU A 333 -3.22 20.92 7.36
C LEU A 333 -2.76 19.80 6.42
N MET A 334 -3.69 19.15 5.70
CA MET A 334 -3.36 18.12 4.71
C MET A 334 -2.48 18.67 3.59
N GLN A 335 -2.80 19.87 3.08
CA GLN A 335 -1.96 20.53 2.07
C GLN A 335 -0.54 20.83 2.58
N LYS A 336 -0.41 21.22 3.86
CA LYS A 336 0.88 21.48 4.49
C LYS A 336 1.67 20.19 4.72
N LEU A 337 1.02 19.12 5.18
CA LEU A 337 1.61 17.78 5.29
C LEU A 337 2.15 17.32 3.94
N ASN A 338 1.31 17.38 2.90
CA ASN A 338 1.67 17.01 1.54
C ASN A 338 2.93 17.73 1.05
N LYS A 339 2.97 19.06 1.20
CA LYS A 339 4.13 19.85 0.78
C LYS A 339 5.42 19.45 1.50
N VAL A 340 5.35 19.27 2.83
CA VAL A 340 6.53 18.89 3.64
C VAL A 340 7.02 17.49 3.29
N LEU A 341 6.11 16.52 3.21
CA LEU A 341 6.42 15.13 2.89
C LEU A 341 6.99 14.99 1.48
N THR A 342 6.37 15.63 0.48
CA THR A 342 6.82 15.61 -0.92
C THR A 342 8.20 16.22 -1.06
N THR A 343 8.42 17.40 -0.48
CA THR A 343 9.74 18.05 -0.48
C THR A 343 10.80 17.15 0.17
N ARG A 344 10.46 16.49 1.29
CA ARG A 344 11.39 15.60 1.98
C ARG A 344 11.70 14.35 1.18
N PHE A 345 10.71 13.79 0.49
CA PHE A 345 10.88 12.63 -0.38
C PHE A 345 11.75 12.95 -1.60
N LEU A 346 11.53 14.08 -2.27
CA LEU A 346 12.38 14.51 -3.38
C LEU A 346 13.82 14.77 -2.95
N LYS A 347 14.03 15.36 -1.76
CA LYS A 347 15.37 15.51 -1.19
C LYS A 347 16.04 14.16 -0.92
N HIS A 348 15.28 13.16 -0.45
CA HIS A 348 15.80 11.80 -0.26
C HIS A 348 16.27 11.19 -1.59
N LEU A 349 15.49 11.31 -2.66
CA LEU A 349 15.89 10.84 -3.99
C LEU A 349 17.13 11.59 -4.53
N ASP A 350 17.22 12.91 -4.34
CA ASP A 350 18.39 13.71 -4.75
C ASP A 350 19.65 13.28 -3.98
N GLU A 351 19.55 13.06 -2.67
CA GLU A 351 20.65 12.54 -1.85
C GLU A 351 21.06 11.12 -2.28
N LEU A 352 20.09 10.25 -2.58
CA LEU A 352 20.35 8.89 -3.07
C LEU A 352 21.08 8.93 -4.40
N SER A 353 20.65 9.79 -5.33
CA SER A 353 21.28 9.93 -6.65
C SER A 353 22.76 10.28 -6.62
N ARG A 354 23.24 10.89 -5.53
CA ARG A 354 24.63 11.30 -5.32
C ARG A 354 25.44 10.28 -4.52
N LYS A 355 24.81 9.60 -3.57
CA LYS A 355 25.49 8.69 -2.61
C LYS A 355 25.47 7.24 -3.07
N ASP A 356 24.42 6.84 -3.79
CA ASP A 356 24.18 5.50 -4.28
C ASP A 356 23.39 5.59 -5.60
N SER A 357 24.13 5.89 -6.67
CA SER A 357 23.57 6.05 -8.00
C SER A 357 22.93 4.77 -8.52
N GLU A 358 23.43 3.59 -8.13
CA GLU A 358 22.88 2.30 -8.56
C GLU A 358 21.44 2.12 -8.04
N SER A 359 21.22 2.32 -6.74
CA SER A 359 19.88 2.25 -6.16
C SER A 359 18.96 3.34 -6.71
N PHE A 360 19.48 4.54 -6.95
CA PHE A 360 18.70 5.59 -7.60
C PHE A 360 18.26 5.20 -9.01
N TYR A 361 19.14 4.62 -9.83
CA TYR A 361 18.79 4.20 -11.18
C TYR A 361 17.76 3.07 -11.20
N LYS A 362 17.81 2.12 -10.24
CA LYS A 362 16.75 1.11 -10.08
C LYS A 362 15.38 1.75 -9.84
N ILE A 363 15.31 2.79 -9.03
CA ILE A 363 14.07 3.56 -8.80
C ILE A 363 13.68 4.33 -10.06
N TYR A 364 14.63 5.02 -10.69
CA TYR A 364 14.36 5.84 -11.86
C TYR A 364 13.83 4.99 -13.02
N ASP A 365 14.39 3.81 -13.28
CA ASP A 365 13.91 2.90 -14.31
C ASP A 365 12.44 2.48 -14.09
N GLN A 366 12.06 2.25 -12.83
CA GLN A 366 10.68 1.88 -12.47
C GLN A 366 9.71 3.07 -12.44
N TYR A 367 10.16 4.28 -12.09
CA TYR A 367 9.26 5.38 -11.71
C TYR A 367 9.53 6.72 -12.43
N HIS A 368 10.44 6.81 -13.41
CA HIS A 368 10.74 8.06 -14.12
C HIS A 368 9.51 8.71 -14.75
N LYS A 369 8.57 7.93 -15.29
CA LYS A 369 7.33 8.46 -15.88
C LYS A 369 6.49 9.25 -14.89
N PHE A 370 6.47 8.81 -13.63
CA PHE A 370 5.77 9.46 -12.53
C PHE A 370 6.49 10.75 -12.14
N LEU A 371 7.83 10.75 -12.10
CA LEU A 371 8.60 11.98 -11.86
C LEU A 371 8.39 13.00 -12.99
N LYS A 372 8.33 12.55 -14.25
CA LYS A 372 8.02 13.38 -15.43
C LYS A 372 6.60 13.95 -15.38
N GLU A 373 5.61 13.14 -15.00
CA GLU A 373 4.24 13.60 -14.71
C GLU A 373 4.26 14.73 -13.65
N GLY A 374 5.06 14.56 -12.60
CA GLY A 374 5.26 15.59 -11.57
C GLY A 374 5.84 16.89 -12.14
N VAL A 375 6.84 16.84 -13.04
CA VAL A 375 7.42 18.06 -13.64
C VAL A 375 6.37 18.86 -14.42
N ALA A 376 5.53 18.16 -15.17
CA ALA A 376 4.47 18.76 -15.97
C ALA A 376 3.35 19.36 -15.10
N THR A 377 3.01 18.72 -13.97
CA THR A 377 1.78 19.03 -13.21
C THR A 377 2.02 19.79 -11.89
N ASP A 378 3.17 19.62 -11.24
CA ASP A 378 3.46 20.17 -9.91
C ASP A 378 4.46 21.34 -9.99
N PHE A 379 3.91 22.53 -10.21
CA PHE A 379 4.67 23.79 -10.23
C PHE A 379 5.41 24.08 -8.91
N THR A 380 4.94 23.55 -7.77
CA THR A 380 5.53 23.83 -6.45
C THR A 380 6.84 23.08 -6.28
N HIS A 381 6.93 21.86 -6.79
CA HIS A 381 8.10 20.99 -6.62
C HIS A 381 8.93 20.80 -7.90
N ARG A 382 8.55 21.44 -9.00
CA ARG A 382 9.18 21.33 -10.33
C ARG A 382 10.71 21.43 -10.31
N ASP A 383 11.27 22.44 -9.66
CA ASP A 383 12.73 22.64 -9.62
C ASP A 383 13.47 21.49 -8.92
N ASN A 384 12.83 20.87 -7.92
CA ASN A 384 13.40 19.71 -7.24
C ASN A 384 13.28 18.45 -8.10
N LEU A 385 12.16 18.30 -8.82
CA LEU A 385 11.96 17.20 -9.76
C LEU A 385 12.92 17.26 -10.95
N ALA A 386 13.19 18.45 -11.49
CA ALA A 386 14.12 18.65 -12.61
C ALA A 386 15.52 18.11 -12.31
N LYS A 387 15.98 18.23 -11.05
CA LYS A 387 17.28 17.69 -10.58
C LYS A 387 17.35 16.16 -10.64
N LEU A 388 16.20 15.48 -10.57
CA LEU A 388 16.11 14.03 -10.61
C LEU A 388 16.03 13.48 -12.03
N LEU A 389 15.78 14.31 -13.04
CA LEU A 389 15.70 13.86 -14.42
C LEU A 389 17.06 13.34 -14.91
N ARG A 390 17.01 12.27 -15.69
CA ARG A 390 18.15 11.60 -16.32
C ARG A 390 17.84 11.34 -17.79
N PHE A 391 18.81 11.63 -18.64
CA PHE A 391 18.70 11.57 -20.09
C PHE A 391 19.96 10.96 -20.69
N GLU A 392 19.85 10.34 -21.86
CA GLU A 392 21.04 10.13 -22.69
C GLU A 392 21.44 11.45 -23.36
N SER A 393 22.64 11.48 -23.91
CA SER A 393 23.21 12.70 -24.48
C SER A 393 24.19 12.39 -25.62
N SER A 394 24.30 13.31 -26.57
CA SER A 394 25.14 13.21 -27.77
C SER A 394 26.65 13.13 -27.47
N THR A 395 27.10 13.57 -26.30
CA THR A 395 28.52 13.57 -25.89
C THR A 395 28.87 12.41 -24.95
N GLN A 396 27.87 11.64 -24.52
CA GLN A 396 28.03 10.51 -23.61
C GLN A 396 27.95 9.19 -24.37
N ASP A 397 28.57 8.16 -23.81
CA ASP A 397 28.47 6.80 -24.35
C ASP A 397 27.02 6.32 -24.37
N LYS A 398 26.74 5.34 -25.23
CA LYS A 398 25.43 4.68 -25.28
C LYS A 398 25.07 4.11 -23.90
N ASP A 399 23.79 4.18 -23.54
CA ASP A 399 23.24 3.74 -22.24
C ASP A 399 23.75 4.55 -21.03
N THR A 400 24.65 5.52 -21.23
CA THR A 400 25.10 6.42 -20.17
C THR A 400 24.13 7.58 -20.06
N ARG A 401 23.52 7.71 -18.87
CA ARG A 401 22.58 8.79 -18.58
C ARG A 401 23.26 9.90 -17.78
N THR A 402 22.83 11.12 -18.05
CA THR A 402 23.29 12.34 -17.38
C THR A 402 22.12 13.19 -16.88
N SER A 403 22.37 14.02 -15.87
CA SER A 403 21.42 15.00 -15.35
C SER A 403 21.53 16.35 -16.06
N LEU A 404 20.52 17.21 -15.89
CA LEU A 404 20.57 18.60 -16.36
C LEU A 404 21.74 19.38 -15.73
N LYS A 405 22.06 19.10 -14.47
CA LYS A 405 23.17 19.75 -13.78
C LYS A 405 24.52 19.35 -14.38
N GLU A 406 24.72 18.06 -14.61
CA GLU A 406 25.94 17.54 -15.24
C GLU A 406 26.10 18.05 -16.69
N TYR A 407 24.99 18.23 -17.42
CA TYR A 407 25.00 18.92 -18.72
C TYR A 407 25.55 20.34 -18.57
N ILE A 408 25.05 21.11 -17.59
CA ILE A 408 25.52 22.49 -17.32
C ILE A 408 27.03 22.51 -17.01
N GLU A 409 27.53 21.57 -16.23
CA GLU A 409 28.95 21.46 -15.89
C GLU A 409 29.85 21.23 -17.13
N ARG A 410 29.28 20.69 -18.21
CA ARG A 410 29.97 20.46 -19.49
C ARG A 410 29.69 21.53 -20.55
N MET A 411 28.85 22.53 -20.26
CA MET A 411 28.52 23.58 -21.22
C MET A 411 29.78 24.40 -21.56
N PRO A 412 30.08 24.60 -22.86
CA PRO A 412 31.05 25.58 -23.31
C PRO A 412 30.75 27.01 -22.81
N GLU A 413 31.82 27.81 -22.68
CA GLU A 413 31.71 29.22 -22.32
C GLU A 413 30.81 29.97 -23.33
N GLY A 414 29.88 30.77 -22.81
CA GLY A 414 28.93 31.55 -23.62
C GLY A 414 27.65 30.81 -24.02
N GLN A 415 27.53 29.50 -23.77
CA GLN A 415 26.26 28.78 -23.99
C GLN A 415 25.23 29.13 -22.91
N ASN A 416 24.01 29.50 -23.33
CA ASN A 416 22.92 29.90 -22.43
C ASN A 416 21.69 28.99 -22.50
N GLU A 417 21.69 28.01 -23.41
CA GLU A 417 20.55 27.12 -23.65
C GLU A 417 20.98 25.67 -23.45
N ILE A 418 20.09 24.85 -22.88
CA ILE A 418 20.20 23.39 -22.83
C ILE A 418 19.44 22.85 -24.02
N TYR A 419 20.14 22.15 -24.91
CA TYR A 419 19.53 21.61 -26.12
C TYR A 419 19.06 20.18 -25.92
N PHE A 420 17.87 19.87 -26.44
CA PHE A 420 17.30 18.53 -26.41
C PHE A 420 16.70 18.12 -27.75
N LEU A 421 16.61 16.83 -28.01
CA LEU A 421 16.03 16.25 -29.22
C LEU A 421 15.12 15.08 -28.84
N LEU A 422 13.87 15.12 -29.32
CA LEU A 422 12.96 13.99 -29.24
C LEU A 422 13.26 13.00 -30.34
N ALA A 423 13.32 11.71 -29.99
CA ALA A 423 13.55 10.63 -30.94
C ALA A 423 12.93 9.33 -30.43
N SER A 424 12.70 8.35 -31.32
CA SER A 424 12.21 7.03 -30.91
C SER A 424 13.27 6.14 -30.25
N GLY A 425 14.51 6.63 -30.12
CA GLY A 425 15.64 5.92 -29.54
C GLY A 425 16.98 6.53 -29.96
N ARG A 426 18.07 6.02 -29.38
CA ARG A 426 19.43 6.55 -29.57
C ARG A 426 19.86 6.63 -31.04
N ASP A 427 19.69 5.54 -31.78
CA ASP A 427 20.12 5.47 -33.19
C ASP A 427 19.39 6.51 -34.06
N ALA A 428 18.09 6.73 -33.81
CA ALA A 428 17.30 7.75 -34.49
C ALA A 428 17.74 9.17 -34.10
N ALA A 429 18.10 9.39 -32.83
CA ALA A 429 18.61 10.68 -32.37
C ALA A 429 19.96 11.02 -33.02
N GLU A 430 20.88 10.05 -33.10
CA GLU A 430 22.23 10.26 -33.65
C GLU A 430 22.25 10.50 -35.16
N GLN A 431 21.28 9.94 -35.89
CA GLN A 431 21.06 10.09 -37.33
C GLN A 431 20.19 11.30 -37.69
N SER A 432 19.65 12.01 -36.69
CA SER A 432 18.80 13.18 -36.92
C SER A 432 19.58 14.30 -37.63
N PRO A 433 19.05 14.86 -38.74
CA PRO A 433 19.65 16.00 -39.41
C PRO A 433 19.80 17.23 -38.48
N TYR A 434 18.90 17.38 -37.51
CA TYR A 434 18.96 18.47 -36.54
C TYR A 434 20.21 18.42 -35.66
N LEU A 435 20.87 17.27 -35.54
CA LEU A 435 22.06 17.11 -34.70
C LEU A 435 23.36 17.60 -35.39
N GLU A 436 23.37 17.76 -36.72
CA GLU A 436 24.58 18.10 -37.49
C GLU A 436 25.21 19.44 -37.06
N VAL A 437 24.39 20.47 -36.89
CA VAL A 437 24.87 21.81 -36.46
C VAL A 437 25.46 21.78 -35.05
N PHE A 438 24.89 20.99 -34.15
CA PHE A 438 25.39 20.85 -32.78
C PHE A 438 26.71 20.09 -32.74
N LYS A 439 26.86 19.04 -33.55
CA LYS A 439 28.14 18.33 -33.71
C LYS A 439 29.24 19.28 -34.21
N ALA A 440 28.94 20.11 -35.21
CA ALA A 440 29.88 21.10 -35.73
C ALA A 440 30.29 22.14 -34.67
N LYS A 441 29.32 22.63 -33.88
CA LYS A 441 29.55 23.59 -32.78
C LYS A 441 30.07 22.96 -31.48
N LYS A 442 30.16 21.63 -31.42
CA LYS A 442 30.49 20.85 -30.21
C LYS A 442 29.55 21.14 -29.03
N TYR A 443 28.28 21.36 -29.33
CA TYR A 443 27.23 21.51 -28.33
C TYR A 443 26.60 20.16 -28.01
N GLU A 444 26.45 19.90 -26.72
CA GLU A 444 25.79 18.72 -26.21
C GLU A 444 24.27 18.81 -26.47
N VAL A 445 23.64 17.70 -26.84
CA VAL A 445 22.19 17.60 -27.05
C VAL A 445 21.67 16.41 -26.26
N LEU A 446 20.71 16.65 -25.37
CA LEU A 446 20.02 15.61 -24.62
C LEU A 446 19.08 14.82 -25.53
N PHE A 447 19.03 13.51 -25.35
CA PHE A 447 18.14 12.62 -26.10
C PHE A 447 16.96 12.19 -25.23
N LEU A 448 15.76 12.48 -25.74
CA LEU A 448 14.49 12.27 -25.07
C LEU A 448 13.68 11.25 -25.87
N TYR A 449 13.17 10.24 -25.17
CA TYR A 449 12.58 9.06 -25.81
C TYR A 449 11.11 8.85 -25.44
N ASP A 450 10.64 9.44 -24.33
CA ASP A 450 9.28 9.23 -23.87
C ASP A 450 8.31 10.23 -24.52
N PRO A 451 7.08 9.82 -24.87
CA PRO A 451 6.09 10.73 -25.44
C PRO A 451 5.75 11.95 -24.57
N ILE A 452 5.91 11.84 -23.25
CA ILE A 452 5.65 12.93 -22.31
C ILE A 452 6.78 13.98 -22.30
N ASP A 453 7.94 13.67 -22.87
CA ASP A 453 9.14 14.50 -22.73
C ASP A 453 9.00 15.90 -23.33
N GLU A 454 8.25 16.06 -24.42
CA GLU A 454 8.01 17.37 -25.02
C GLU A 454 7.26 18.28 -24.03
N VAL A 455 6.19 17.75 -23.43
CA VAL A 455 5.39 18.45 -22.43
C VAL A 455 6.23 18.77 -21.19
N VAL A 456 7.07 17.84 -20.76
CA VAL A 456 7.99 18.02 -19.62
C VAL A 456 8.95 19.18 -19.87
N MET A 457 9.60 19.21 -21.04
CA MET A 457 10.57 20.27 -21.35
C MET A 457 9.90 21.63 -21.52
N ASP A 458 8.73 21.68 -22.15
CA ASP A 458 7.95 22.92 -22.31
C ASP A 458 7.48 23.48 -20.96
N HIS A 459 7.00 22.63 -20.04
CA HIS A 459 6.57 23.06 -18.71
C HIS A 459 7.75 23.42 -17.81
N LEU A 460 8.91 22.77 -18.00
CA LEU A 460 10.13 23.11 -17.29
C LEU A 460 10.63 24.49 -17.72
N GLY A 461 10.74 24.73 -19.03
CA GLY A 461 11.09 26.00 -19.66
C GLY A 461 12.55 26.45 -19.45
N GLN A 462 13.03 26.42 -18.21
CA GLN A 462 14.41 26.74 -17.84
C GLN A 462 14.89 25.87 -16.67
N PHE A 463 16.20 25.67 -16.56
CA PHE A 463 16.85 25.04 -15.41
C PHE A 463 18.15 25.78 -15.06
N GLU A 464 18.30 26.21 -13.80
CA GLU A 464 19.45 27.00 -13.33
C GLU A 464 19.81 28.17 -14.28
N GLU A 465 18.80 28.97 -14.65
CA GLU A 465 18.89 30.13 -15.55
C GLU A 465 19.24 29.80 -17.02
N LYS A 466 19.30 28.52 -17.40
CA LYS A 466 19.47 28.08 -18.78
C LYS A 466 18.14 27.67 -19.39
N SER A 467 17.77 28.28 -20.52
CA SER A 467 16.54 27.93 -21.24
C SER A 467 16.64 26.52 -21.83
N LEU A 468 15.56 25.76 -21.83
CA LEU A 468 15.49 24.48 -22.54
C LEU A 468 14.97 24.71 -23.96
N THR A 469 15.75 24.30 -24.96
CA THR A 469 15.44 24.55 -26.38
C THR A 469 15.51 23.25 -27.17
N SER A 470 14.44 22.95 -27.92
CA SER A 470 14.44 21.83 -28.86
C SER A 470 15.45 22.09 -29.98
N ALA A 471 16.24 21.08 -30.31
CA ALA A 471 17.18 21.10 -31.42
C ALA A 471 16.49 21.40 -32.77
N GLU A 472 15.21 21.06 -32.91
CA GLU A 472 14.41 21.36 -34.10
C GLU A 472 14.04 22.85 -34.22
N LYS A 473 14.03 23.57 -33.10
CA LYS A 473 13.64 24.98 -33.00
C LYS A 473 14.82 25.92 -32.74
N ALA A 474 16.03 25.38 -32.57
CA ALA A 474 17.21 26.17 -32.26
C ALA A 474 17.68 26.99 -33.48
N ASP A 475 17.86 28.30 -33.30
CA ASP A 475 18.40 29.18 -34.34
C ASP A 475 19.94 29.14 -34.35
N LEU A 476 20.49 28.00 -34.77
CA LEU A 476 21.93 27.81 -34.93
C LEU A 476 22.29 27.63 -36.40
N LYS A 477 23.29 28.38 -36.87
CA LYS A 477 23.87 28.26 -38.21
C LYS A 477 25.29 27.74 -38.14
N ILE A 478 25.67 26.90 -39.09
CA ILE A 478 27.06 26.56 -39.37
C ILE A 478 27.64 27.76 -40.13
N GLU A 479 28.69 28.39 -39.60
CA GLU A 479 29.44 29.40 -40.37
C GLU A 479 30.31 28.66 -41.39
N ASP A 480 30.29 29.12 -42.65
CA ASP A 480 30.96 28.50 -43.81
C ASP A 480 32.48 28.35 -43.65
#